data_AF-A0A961YM39-F1
#
_entry.id   AF-A0A961YM39-F1
#
_cell.length_a   1.000
_cell.length_b   1.000
_cell.length_c   1.000
_cell.angle_alpha   90.00
_cell.angle_beta   90.00
_cell.angle_gamma   90.00
#
_symmetry.space_group_name_H-M   'P 1'
#
loop_
_entity.id
_entity.type
_entity.pdbx_description
1 polymer ?
#
loop_
_entity_poly.entity_id
_entity_poly.type
_entity_poly.pdbx_seq_one_letter_code
_entity_poly.pdbx_strand_id
1 'polypeptide(L)'
;PLAHGGQPWQDATIFDAVVLSLGTDFYKASMIDLDPDALGGAKMVEAFDRMAKLRSYVDDNFSGRDWNLASAMVINGEAGMQMMGDWAKGEFLKAGQKPGEDFVCIRFPGTQGSVTFNSDQFAMFKVGEERQHAQLLMASAIMNPTFQSAFNVVKGSVPARTDVSDEAFDDCGKKGMKDLAEANSNGTLFGSMAHGHAAPAAVKNALYDVVTRHFNGELTSQEAAEELAASIEAVK
;
A
#
# COMPACT_ATOMS: atom_id res chain seq x y z
N PRO A 1 2.02 -20.71 -3.46
CA PRO A 1 1.61 -19.67 -4.43
C PRO A 1 1.43 -18.32 -3.74
N LEU A 2 1.89 -17.24 -4.37
CA LEU A 2 1.61 -15.86 -3.98
C LEU A 2 0.30 -15.44 -4.67
N ALA A 3 -0.73 -15.12 -3.89
CA ALA A 3 -1.95 -14.56 -4.45
C ALA A 3 -1.70 -13.13 -4.91
N HIS A 4 -2.04 -12.85 -6.16
CA HIS A 4 -1.83 -11.53 -6.77
C HIS A 4 -2.88 -11.26 -7.84
N GLY A 5 -3.15 -9.98 -8.09
CA GLY A 5 -3.96 -9.52 -9.20
C GLY A 5 -3.14 -8.61 -10.11
N GLY A 6 -3.05 -8.97 -11.40
CA GLY A 6 -2.23 -8.26 -12.38
C GLY A 6 -2.91 -6.99 -12.86
N GLN A 7 -2.87 -5.96 -12.00
CA GLN A 7 -3.31 -4.60 -12.27
C GLN A 7 -2.20 -3.64 -11.85
N PRO A 8 -1.95 -2.55 -12.59
CA PRO A 8 -0.78 -1.70 -12.35
C PRO A 8 -0.63 -1.19 -10.90
N TRP A 9 -1.74 -0.85 -10.25
CA TRP A 9 -1.71 -0.38 -8.87
C TRP A 9 -1.38 -1.49 -7.86
N GLN A 10 -1.75 -2.74 -8.14
CA GLN A 10 -1.40 -3.89 -7.30
C GLN A 10 0.08 -4.23 -7.46
N ASP A 11 0.61 -4.19 -8.68
CA ASP A 11 2.04 -4.38 -8.95
C ASP A 11 2.87 -3.32 -8.20
N ALA A 12 2.45 -2.05 -8.29
CA ALA A 12 3.06 -0.95 -7.55
C ALA A 12 2.94 -1.09 -6.02
N THR A 13 1.87 -1.71 -5.51
CA THR A 13 1.70 -1.96 -4.05
C THR A 13 2.77 -2.92 -3.53
N ILE A 14 3.11 -3.96 -4.30
CA ILE A 14 4.23 -4.85 -3.97
C ILE A 14 5.55 -4.09 -4.09
N PHE A 15 5.70 -3.29 -5.15
CA PHE A 15 6.91 -2.50 -5.40
C PHE A 15 7.24 -1.53 -4.26
N ASP A 16 6.24 -0.83 -3.69
CA ASP A 16 6.40 0.03 -2.51
C ASP A 16 7.10 -0.72 -1.36
N ALA A 17 6.62 -1.93 -1.07
CA ALA A 17 7.15 -2.74 0.02
C ALA A 17 8.54 -3.32 -0.30
N VAL A 18 8.77 -3.72 -1.55
CA VAL A 18 10.08 -4.20 -2.03
C VAL A 18 11.13 -3.09 -1.92
N VAL A 19 10.83 -1.88 -2.39
CA VAL A 19 11.73 -0.72 -2.29
C VAL A 19 12.00 -0.37 -0.83
N LEU A 20 10.96 -0.33 0.02
CA LEU A 20 11.13 -0.05 1.45
C LEU A 20 12.01 -1.10 2.14
N SER A 21 11.94 -2.37 1.72
CA SER A 21 12.77 -3.45 2.27
C SER A 21 14.28 -3.28 1.99
N LEU A 22 14.66 -2.39 1.07
CA LEU A 22 16.05 -2.05 0.75
C LEU A 22 16.59 -0.85 1.56
N GLY A 23 15.78 -0.33 2.48
CA GLY A 23 16.14 0.70 3.45
C GLY A 23 15.30 1.97 3.33
N THR A 24 15.06 2.61 4.48
CA THR A 24 14.27 3.84 4.61
C THR A 24 14.88 5.01 3.83
N ASP A 25 16.20 5.15 3.86
CA ASP A 25 16.91 6.19 3.11
C ASP A 25 16.75 6.01 1.60
N PHE A 26 16.75 4.75 1.14
CA PHE A 26 16.53 4.44 -0.26
C PHE A 26 15.09 4.76 -0.67
N TYR A 27 14.10 4.31 0.10
CA TYR A 27 12.69 4.64 -0.16
C TYR A 27 12.48 6.16 -0.20
N LYS A 28 13.06 6.90 0.75
CA LYS A 28 12.96 8.36 0.74
C LYS A 28 13.59 8.96 -0.50
N ALA A 29 14.84 8.61 -0.81
CA ALA A 29 15.55 9.15 -1.98
C ALA A 29 14.80 8.84 -3.29
N SER A 30 14.33 7.61 -3.47
CA SER A 30 13.71 7.19 -4.72
C SER A 30 12.23 7.55 -4.84
N MET A 31 11.42 7.36 -3.79
CA MET A 31 9.96 7.50 -3.85
C MET A 31 9.46 8.86 -3.37
N ILE A 32 10.21 9.57 -2.53
CA ILE A 32 9.81 10.87 -1.98
C ILE A 32 10.57 12.00 -2.66
N ASP A 33 11.90 11.96 -2.62
CA ASP A 33 12.76 13.03 -3.15
C ASP A 33 12.89 12.96 -4.69
N LEU A 34 12.55 11.79 -5.25
CA LEU A 34 12.61 11.47 -6.68
C LEU A 34 14.02 11.77 -7.24
N ASP A 35 15.03 11.24 -6.57
CA ASP A 35 16.44 11.33 -6.92
C ASP A 35 16.74 10.40 -8.12
N PRO A 36 17.19 10.95 -9.27
CA PRO A 36 17.46 10.14 -10.47
C PRO A 36 18.54 9.08 -10.25
N ASP A 37 19.54 9.33 -9.39
CA ASP A 37 20.60 8.35 -9.12
C ASP A 37 20.06 7.18 -8.29
N ALA A 38 19.12 7.44 -7.39
CA ALA A 38 18.42 6.38 -6.65
C ALA A 38 17.45 5.60 -7.54
N LEU A 39 16.73 6.29 -8.43
CA LEU A 39 15.76 5.69 -9.37
C LEU A 39 16.43 4.82 -10.44
N GLY A 40 17.59 5.22 -10.96
CA GLY A 40 18.34 4.47 -11.97
C GLY A 40 19.46 3.58 -11.41
N GLY A 41 19.66 3.60 -10.09
CA GLY A 41 20.82 3.00 -9.43
C GLY A 41 20.70 1.49 -9.19
N ALA A 42 21.81 0.88 -8.75
CA ALA A 42 21.92 -0.56 -8.50
C ALA A 42 20.88 -1.11 -7.50
N LYS A 43 20.48 -0.32 -6.49
CA LYS A 43 19.40 -0.72 -5.56
C LYS A 43 18.04 -0.82 -6.24
N MET A 44 17.76 0.02 -7.23
CA MET A 44 16.50 -0.08 -7.98
C MET A 44 16.49 -1.30 -8.89
N VAL A 45 17.63 -1.61 -9.52
CA VAL A 45 17.80 -2.87 -10.26
C VAL A 45 17.55 -4.07 -9.34
N GLU A 46 18.09 -4.06 -8.11
CA GLU A 46 17.82 -5.11 -7.11
C GLU A 46 16.32 -5.18 -6.74
N ALA A 47 15.63 -4.05 -6.61
CA ALA A 47 14.18 -4.02 -6.36
C ALA A 47 13.41 -4.72 -7.50
N PHE A 48 13.76 -4.43 -8.75
CA PHE A 48 13.18 -5.09 -9.91
C PHE A 48 13.54 -6.58 -9.99
N ASP A 49 14.76 -6.99 -9.64
CA ASP A 49 15.09 -8.43 -9.55
C ASP A 49 14.23 -9.17 -8.52
N ARG A 50 13.96 -8.53 -7.38
CA ARG A 50 13.03 -9.07 -6.37
C ARG A 50 11.59 -9.15 -6.92
N MET A 51 11.13 -8.16 -7.69
CA MET A 51 9.82 -8.21 -8.36
C MET A 51 9.73 -9.37 -9.35
N ALA A 52 10.76 -9.58 -10.19
CA ALA A 52 10.83 -10.71 -11.11
C ALA A 52 10.79 -12.05 -10.36
N LYS A 53 11.45 -12.11 -9.19
CA LYS A 53 11.38 -13.30 -8.33
C LYS A 53 9.98 -13.52 -7.77
N LEU A 54 9.30 -12.47 -7.29
CA LEU A 54 7.91 -12.55 -6.80
C LEU A 54 6.94 -12.99 -7.91
N ARG A 55 7.12 -12.49 -9.13
CA ARG A 55 6.38 -12.91 -10.32
C ARG A 55 6.47 -14.41 -10.59
N SER A 56 7.58 -15.07 -10.22
CA SER A 56 7.70 -16.54 -10.38
C SER A 56 6.81 -17.36 -9.44
N TYR A 57 6.21 -16.72 -8.43
CA TYR A 57 5.35 -17.38 -7.44
C TYR A 57 3.85 -17.12 -7.63
N VAL A 58 3.47 -16.21 -8.53
CA VAL A 58 2.06 -15.94 -8.88
C VAL A 58 1.58 -16.94 -9.93
N ASP A 59 0.30 -17.28 -9.90
CA ASP A 59 -0.29 -18.21 -10.86
C ASP A 59 -0.47 -17.58 -12.27
N ASP A 60 -0.65 -18.43 -13.28
CA ASP A 60 -0.77 -17.99 -14.67
C ASP A 60 -2.02 -17.14 -14.96
N ASN A 61 -3.07 -17.25 -14.14
CA ASN A 61 -4.35 -16.56 -14.33
C ASN A 61 -4.48 -15.29 -13.48
N PHE A 62 -3.37 -14.70 -13.02
CA PHE A 62 -3.37 -13.50 -12.20
C PHE A 62 -3.80 -12.23 -12.97
N SER A 63 -3.60 -12.19 -14.29
CA SER A 63 -3.83 -11.00 -15.11
C SER A 63 -5.28 -10.51 -15.03
N GLY A 64 -5.47 -9.22 -14.73
CA GLY A 64 -6.78 -8.59 -14.60
C GLY A 64 -7.58 -8.96 -13.36
N ARG A 65 -7.07 -9.85 -12.49
CA ARG A 65 -7.76 -10.27 -11.26
C ARG A 65 -7.85 -9.11 -10.27
N ASP A 66 -9.04 -8.92 -9.70
CA ASP A 66 -9.26 -7.95 -8.63
C ASP A 66 -8.61 -8.40 -7.31
N TRP A 67 -8.11 -7.43 -6.54
CA TRP A 67 -7.37 -7.67 -5.30
C TRP A 67 -8.15 -8.50 -4.26
N ASN A 68 -9.49 -8.36 -4.21
CA ASN A 68 -10.34 -9.11 -3.29
C ASN A 68 -10.50 -10.58 -3.72
N LEU A 69 -10.39 -10.88 -5.02
CA LEU A 69 -10.33 -12.27 -5.51
C LEU A 69 -8.98 -12.92 -5.16
N ALA A 70 -7.88 -12.17 -5.22
CA ALA A 70 -6.60 -12.64 -4.70
C ALA A 70 -6.66 -12.86 -3.17
N SER A 71 -7.36 -12.01 -2.42
CA SER A 71 -7.61 -12.22 -0.98
C SER A 71 -8.38 -13.52 -0.75
N ALA A 72 -9.43 -13.77 -1.56
CA ALA A 72 -10.23 -14.98 -1.49
C ALA A 72 -9.42 -16.27 -1.73
N MET A 73 -8.40 -16.25 -2.60
CA MET A 73 -7.52 -17.40 -2.78
C MET A 73 -6.79 -17.79 -1.49
N VAL A 74 -6.33 -16.81 -0.71
CA VAL A 74 -5.68 -17.08 0.59
C VAL A 74 -6.70 -17.57 1.60
N ILE A 75 -7.87 -16.90 1.69
CA ILE A 75 -8.98 -17.29 2.58
C ILE A 75 -9.40 -18.75 2.31
N ASN A 76 -9.46 -19.17 1.05
CA ASN A 76 -9.86 -20.51 0.63
C ASN A 76 -8.72 -21.56 0.68
N GLY A 77 -7.50 -21.17 1.07
CA GLY A 77 -6.34 -22.06 1.12
C GLY A 77 -5.76 -22.43 -0.26
N GLU A 78 -6.12 -21.70 -1.31
CA GLU A 78 -5.61 -21.88 -2.69
C GLU A 78 -4.25 -21.18 -2.89
N ALA A 79 -3.95 -20.19 -2.05
CA ALA A 79 -2.67 -19.49 -1.99
C ALA A 79 -2.15 -19.37 -0.56
N GLY A 80 -0.84 -19.25 -0.40
CA GLY A 80 -0.22 -19.22 0.94
C GLY A 80 -0.11 -17.83 1.56
N MET A 81 -0.08 -16.78 0.73
CA MET A 81 0.09 -15.39 1.18
C MET A 81 -0.36 -14.41 0.10
N GLN A 82 -0.63 -13.17 0.51
CA GLN A 82 -0.88 -12.02 -0.36
C GLN A 82 -0.10 -10.82 0.18
N MET A 83 0.43 -9.99 -0.71
CA MET A 83 1.09 -8.73 -0.38
C MET A 83 0.13 -7.59 -0.74
N MET A 84 -0.51 -6.99 0.25
CA MET A 84 -1.56 -5.99 0.05
C MET A 84 -1.67 -5.08 1.28
N GLY A 85 -2.32 -3.93 1.14
CA GLY A 85 -2.67 -3.11 2.29
C GLY A 85 -3.70 -3.77 3.20
N ASP A 86 -3.88 -3.17 4.37
CA ASP A 86 -4.70 -3.72 5.46
C ASP A 86 -6.21 -3.77 5.16
N TRP A 87 -6.68 -3.11 4.09
CA TRP A 87 -8.02 -3.34 3.55
C TRP A 87 -8.29 -4.80 3.19
N ALA A 88 -7.25 -5.59 2.87
CA ALA A 88 -7.38 -7.03 2.69
C ALA A 88 -7.99 -7.71 3.93
N LYS A 89 -7.63 -7.25 5.14
CA LYS A 89 -8.16 -7.77 6.41
C LYS A 89 -9.69 -7.71 6.48
N GLY A 90 -10.31 -6.70 5.86
CA GLY A 90 -11.77 -6.60 5.79
C GLY A 90 -12.42 -7.83 5.13
N GLU A 91 -11.79 -8.40 4.10
CA GLU A 91 -12.29 -9.60 3.43
C GLU A 91 -12.16 -10.85 4.32
N PHE A 92 -11.04 -10.99 5.04
CA PHE A 92 -10.81 -12.10 5.99
C PHE A 92 -11.84 -12.07 7.13
N LEU A 93 -12.04 -10.90 7.75
CA LEU A 93 -13.02 -10.72 8.82
C LEU A 93 -14.45 -10.98 8.33
N LYS A 94 -14.79 -10.53 7.12
CA LYS A 94 -16.09 -10.78 6.49
C LYS A 94 -16.32 -12.27 6.22
N ALA A 95 -15.26 -13.03 5.92
CA ALA A 95 -15.30 -14.49 5.79
C ALA A 95 -15.32 -15.22 7.15
N GLY A 96 -15.28 -14.49 8.27
CA GLY A 96 -15.29 -15.06 9.62
C GLY A 96 -13.93 -15.58 10.10
N GLN A 97 -12.85 -15.32 9.35
CA GLN A 97 -11.49 -15.67 9.76
C GLN A 97 -10.95 -14.71 10.81
N LYS A 98 -10.13 -15.23 11.73
CA LYS A 98 -9.57 -14.48 12.85
C LYS A 98 -8.04 -14.37 12.75
N PRO A 99 -7.48 -13.18 13.04
CA PRO A 99 -6.04 -13.02 13.23
C PRO A 99 -5.49 -13.99 14.27
N GLY A 100 -4.31 -14.57 14.00
CA GLY A 100 -3.60 -15.46 14.93
C GLY A 100 -4.14 -16.89 15.00
N GLU A 101 -5.35 -17.14 14.49
CA GLU A 101 -5.93 -18.48 14.34
C GLU A 101 -5.91 -18.91 12.87
N ASP A 102 -6.58 -18.14 11.99
CA ASP A 102 -6.78 -18.49 10.58
C ASP A 102 -5.79 -17.80 9.64
N PHE A 103 -5.34 -16.59 10.00
CA PHE A 103 -4.35 -15.84 9.22
C PHE A 103 -3.41 -15.02 10.11
N VAL A 104 -2.25 -14.65 9.58
CA VAL A 104 -1.27 -13.80 10.26
C VAL A 104 -1.01 -12.55 9.43
N CYS A 105 -1.04 -11.38 10.06
CA CYS A 105 -0.63 -10.11 9.48
C CYS A 105 0.79 -9.76 9.94
N ILE A 106 1.72 -9.68 8.99
CA ILE A 106 3.08 -9.21 9.23
C ILE A 106 3.40 -8.05 8.31
N ARG A 107 4.34 -7.20 8.73
CA ARG A 107 4.98 -6.27 7.81
C ARG A 107 5.73 -7.06 6.75
N PHE A 108 5.82 -6.49 5.54
CA PHE A 108 6.64 -7.06 4.49
C PHE A 108 8.07 -7.33 5.03
N PRO A 109 8.68 -8.49 4.74
CA PRO A 109 9.99 -8.82 5.30
C PRO A 109 11.03 -7.72 5.06
N GLY A 110 11.64 -7.22 6.14
CA GLY A 110 12.63 -6.14 6.08
C GLY A 110 12.07 -4.73 6.27
N THR A 111 10.75 -4.56 6.48
CA THR A 111 10.12 -3.24 6.69
C THR A 111 9.61 -3.01 8.10
N GLN A 112 9.89 -3.91 9.06
CA GLN A 112 9.54 -3.71 10.47
C GLN A 112 10.09 -2.37 10.99
N GLY A 113 9.27 -1.62 11.74
CA GLY A 113 9.59 -0.27 12.20
C GLY A 113 9.33 0.85 11.19
N SER A 114 8.87 0.52 9.97
CA SER A 114 8.51 1.48 8.92
C SER A 114 7.12 1.22 8.37
N VAL A 115 6.46 2.27 7.87
CA VAL A 115 5.11 2.16 7.27
C VAL A 115 5.03 3.03 6.02
N THR A 116 4.57 2.46 4.91
CA THR A 116 4.05 3.20 3.75
C THR A 116 2.55 3.43 3.94
N PHE A 117 2.14 4.65 4.31
CA PHE A 117 0.74 4.94 4.61
C PHE A 117 -0.03 5.46 3.39
N ASN A 118 -1.34 5.27 3.44
CA ASN A 118 -2.33 6.01 2.66
C ASN A 118 -3.50 6.38 3.58
N SER A 119 -4.08 7.56 3.36
CA SER A 119 -5.21 8.07 4.13
C SER A 119 -6.39 8.37 3.20
N ASP A 120 -7.48 7.65 3.39
CA ASP A 120 -8.74 7.88 2.68
C ASP A 120 -9.38 9.19 3.17
N GLN A 121 -9.68 10.11 2.24
CA GLN A 121 -10.17 11.45 2.56
C GLN A 121 -11.43 11.79 1.76
N PHE A 122 -12.38 12.44 2.42
CA PHE A 122 -13.56 13.01 1.76
C PHE A 122 -13.33 14.50 1.47
N ALA A 123 -13.12 14.83 0.19
CA ALA A 123 -13.01 16.21 -0.26
C ALA A 123 -14.41 16.85 -0.44
N MET A 124 -14.70 17.89 0.33
CA MET A 124 -15.94 18.66 0.19
C MET A 124 -15.80 19.69 -0.93
N PHE A 125 -16.26 19.34 -2.13
CA PHE A 125 -16.26 20.26 -3.27
C PHE A 125 -17.09 21.52 -2.98
N LYS A 126 -16.64 22.67 -3.49
CA LYS A 126 -17.40 23.91 -3.36
C LYS A 126 -18.73 23.79 -4.09
N VAL A 127 -19.81 23.98 -3.35
CA VAL A 127 -21.21 23.88 -3.79
C VAL A 127 -21.99 25.09 -3.26
N GLY A 128 -23.24 25.24 -3.69
CA GLY A 128 -24.15 26.26 -3.17
C GLY A 128 -24.31 26.19 -1.65
N GLU A 129 -24.60 27.33 -1.03
CA GLU A 129 -24.69 27.50 0.43
C GLU A 129 -25.64 26.49 1.07
N GLU A 130 -26.70 26.09 0.37
CA GLU A 130 -27.72 25.15 0.86
C GLU A 130 -27.17 23.75 1.18
N ARG A 131 -26.02 23.38 0.62
CA ARG A 131 -25.38 22.07 0.84
C ARG A 131 -24.19 22.13 1.80
N GLN A 132 -23.66 23.32 2.09
CA GLN A 132 -22.46 23.47 2.90
C GLN A 132 -22.67 22.97 4.35
N HIS A 133 -23.86 23.18 4.90
CA HIS A 133 -24.18 22.67 6.24
C HIS A 133 -24.08 21.14 6.33
N ALA A 134 -24.59 20.42 5.32
CA ALA A 134 -24.49 18.96 5.27
C ALA A 134 -23.04 18.48 5.11
N GLN A 135 -22.22 19.17 4.31
CA GLN A 135 -20.78 18.87 4.18
C GLN A 135 -20.04 19.02 5.51
N LEU A 136 -20.35 20.05 6.30
CA LEU A 136 -19.75 20.26 7.63
C LEU A 136 -20.19 19.18 8.63
N LEU A 137 -21.46 18.78 8.61
CA LEU A 137 -21.94 17.67 9.44
C LEU A 137 -21.27 16.35 9.06
N MET A 138 -21.09 16.08 7.76
CA MET A 138 -20.37 14.91 7.29
C MET A 138 -18.91 14.91 7.76
N ALA A 139 -18.20 16.04 7.62
CA ALA A 139 -16.83 16.17 8.11
C ALA A 139 -16.73 15.95 9.63
N SER A 140 -17.68 16.50 10.40
CA SER A 140 -17.75 16.29 11.86
C SER A 140 -18.00 14.82 12.23
N ALA A 141 -18.92 14.15 11.52
CA ALA A 141 -19.21 12.73 11.74
C ALA A 141 -18.01 11.84 11.43
N ILE A 142 -17.30 12.10 10.33
CA ILE A 142 -16.09 11.35 9.95
C ILE A 142 -15.00 11.44 11.02
N MET A 143 -14.86 12.59 11.69
CA MET A 143 -13.84 12.81 12.73
C MET A 143 -14.34 12.53 14.16
N ASN A 144 -15.54 11.99 14.32
CA ASN A 144 -16.05 11.57 15.62
C ASN A 144 -15.26 10.34 16.12
N PRO A 145 -14.75 10.30 17.37
CA PRO A 145 -13.98 9.17 17.89
C PRO A 145 -14.71 7.82 17.82
N THR A 146 -16.01 7.80 18.11
CA THR A 146 -16.83 6.58 18.04
C THR A 146 -16.93 6.08 16.61
N PHE A 147 -17.16 6.98 15.64
CA PHE A 147 -17.17 6.62 14.23
C PHE A 147 -15.79 6.13 13.76
N GLN A 148 -14.72 6.84 14.13
CA GLN A 148 -13.34 6.45 13.81
C GLN A 148 -13.02 5.05 14.32
N SER A 149 -13.38 4.70 15.55
CA SER A 149 -13.19 3.32 16.05
C SER A 149 -14.03 2.32 15.25
N ALA A 150 -15.34 2.50 15.18
CA ALA A 150 -16.26 1.53 14.57
C ALA A 150 -15.99 1.31 13.07
N PHE A 151 -15.74 2.38 12.32
CA PHE A 151 -15.43 2.30 10.90
C PHE A 151 -14.13 1.55 10.64
N ASN A 152 -13.06 1.91 11.36
CA ASN A 152 -11.73 1.36 11.11
C ASN A 152 -11.60 -0.11 11.55
N VAL A 153 -12.32 -0.53 12.61
CA VAL A 153 -12.42 -1.94 13.00
C VAL A 153 -12.94 -2.80 11.84
N VAL A 154 -14.01 -2.34 11.16
CA VAL A 154 -14.61 -3.06 10.01
C VAL A 154 -13.77 -2.92 8.74
N LYS A 155 -13.30 -1.70 8.42
CA LYS A 155 -12.53 -1.40 7.22
C LYS A 155 -11.19 -2.12 7.17
N GLY A 156 -10.63 -2.44 8.35
CA GLY A 156 -9.34 -3.06 8.48
C GLY A 156 -8.16 -2.08 8.60
N SER A 157 -8.45 -0.79 8.76
CA SER A 157 -7.46 0.29 8.79
C SER A 157 -7.17 0.83 10.20
N VAL A 158 -6.16 1.68 10.32
CA VAL A 158 -5.86 2.44 11.55
C VAL A 158 -6.63 3.77 11.54
N PRO A 159 -7.25 4.20 12.67
CA PRO A 159 -7.87 5.52 12.78
C PRO A 159 -6.94 6.66 12.41
N ALA A 160 -7.47 7.67 11.72
CA ALA A 160 -6.73 8.90 11.43
C ALA A 160 -6.51 9.74 12.69
N ARG A 161 -7.39 9.59 13.69
CA ARG A 161 -7.24 10.18 15.02
C ARG A 161 -6.28 9.37 15.86
N THR A 162 -5.26 10.03 16.42
CA THR A 162 -4.25 9.41 17.29
C THR A 162 -4.71 9.22 18.74
N ASP A 163 -5.89 9.72 19.11
CA ASP A 163 -6.48 9.61 20.46
C ASP A 163 -7.59 8.56 20.56
N VAL A 164 -7.80 7.76 19.52
CA VAL A 164 -8.75 6.63 19.53
C VAL A 164 -8.10 5.43 20.22
N SER A 165 -8.80 4.85 21.20
CA SER A 165 -8.36 3.63 21.89
C SER A 165 -8.33 2.43 20.94
N ASP A 166 -7.35 1.55 21.14
CA ASP A 166 -7.18 0.31 20.37
C ASP A 166 -7.98 -0.87 20.95
N GLU A 167 -8.71 -0.68 22.06
CA GLU A 167 -9.42 -1.75 22.78
C GLU A 167 -10.38 -2.56 21.90
N ALA A 168 -11.09 -1.88 20.99
CA ALA A 168 -12.06 -2.49 20.09
C ALA A 168 -11.43 -3.19 18.86
N PHE A 169 -10.12 -3.06 18.67
CA PHE A 169 -9.43 -3.60 17.50
C PHE A 169 -8.92 -5.02 17.76
N ASP A 170 -8.90 -5.82 16.69
CA ASP A 170 -8.24 -7.12 16.67
C ASP A 170 -6.70 -6.98 16.75
N ASP A 171 -5.99 -8.11 16.91
CA ASP A 171 -4.53 -8.10 17.07
C ASP A 171 -3.79 -7.45 15.89
N CYS A 172 -4.32 -7.58 14.66
CA CYS A 172 -3.76 -6.90 13.49
C CYS A 172 -4.00 -5.40 13.53
N GLY A 173 -5.20 -4.95 13.95
CA GLY A 173 -5.53 -3.54 14.12
C GLY A 173 -4.66 -2.89 15.20
N LYS A 174 -4.54 -3.53 16.36
CA LYS A 174 -3.65 -3.08 17.47
C LYS A 174 -2.20 -2.99 17.02
N LYS A 175 -1.71 -4.02 16.31
CA LYS A 175 -0.38 -4.00 15.69
C LYS A 175 -0.24 -2.83 14.71
N GLY A 176 -1.22 -2.61 13.83
CA GLY A 176 -1.23 -1.51 12.87
C GLY A 176 -1.11 -0.14 13.55
N MET A 177 -1.90 0.09 14.59
CA MET A 177 -1.89 1.32 15.38
C MET A 177 -0.53 1.56 16.05
N LYS A 178 0.04 0.52 16.67
CA LYS A 178 1.36 0.58 17.31
C LYS A 178 2.48 0.87 16.29
N ASP A 179 2.50 0.11 15.19
CA ASP A 179 3.50 0.25 14.14
C ASP A 179 3.44 1.65 13.49
N LEU A 180 2.23 2.21 13.29
CA LEU A 180 2.05 3.57 12.76
C LEU A 180 2.63 4.62 13.73
N ALA A 181 2.32 4.49 15.03
CA ALA A 181 2.83 5.40 16.05
C ALA A 181 4.36 5.33 16.19
N GLU A 182 4.93 4.13 16.11
CA GLU A 182 6.38 3.89 16.11
C GLU A 182 7.03 4.53 14.88
N ALA A 183 6.52 4.25 13.68
CA ALA A 183 7.06 4.80 12.44
C ALA A 183 6.98 6.33 12.41
N ASN A 184 5.88 6.92 12.90
CA ASN A 184 5.76 8.37 13.01
C ASN A 184 6.80 8.97 13.96
N SER A 185 7.02 8.33 15.11
CA SER A 185 8.00 8.80 16.11
C SER A 185 9.45 8.69 15.61
N ASN A 186 9.73 7.68 14.79
CA ASN A 186 11.07 7.40 14.27
C ASN A 186 11.36 8.08 12.92
N GLY A 187 10.39 8.81 12.34
CA GLY A 187 10.56 9.44 11.03
C GLY A 187 10.60 8.45 9.86
N THR A 188 10.01 7.27 10.04
CA THR A 188 9.95 6.17 9.06
C THR A 188 8.52 5.89 8.58
N LEU A 189 7.63 6.86 8.80
CA LEU A 189 6.29 6.91 8.23
C LEU A 189 6.33 7.64 6.88
N PHE A 190 6.30 6.89 5.79
CA PHE A 190 6.38 7.43 4.43
C PHE A 190 5.02 7.37 3.73
N GLY A 191 4.73 8.33 2.87
CA GLY A 191 3.60 8.21 1.95
C GLY A 191 3.84 7.05 0.97
N SER A 192 2.81 6.24 0.73
CA SER A 192 2.83 5.21 -0.31
C SER A 192 2.84 5.85 -1.71
N MET A 193 3.72 5.36 -2.60
CA MET A 193 3.69 5.75 -4.02
C MET A 193 2.48 5.13 -4.70
N ALA A 194 2.24 3.83 -4.46
CA ALA A 194 1.11 3.10 -5.01
C ALA A 194 -0.27 3.67 -4.62
N HIS A 195 -0.34 4.42 -3.52
CA HIS A 195 -1.60 4.96 -3.03
C HIS A 195 -1.58 6.49 -2.96
N GLY A 196 -0.72 7.14 -3.76
CA GLY A 196 -0.80 8.58 -4.06
C GLY A 196 -0.44 9.51 -2.91
N HIS A 197 0.37 9.05 -1.96
CA HIS A 197 0.83 9.83 -0.81
C HIS A 197 2.33 10.17 -0.87
N ALA A 198 3.08 9.59 -1.81
CA ALA A 198 4.48 9.90 -2.04
C ALA A 198 4.70 11.05 -3.04
N ALA A 199 4.01 11.00 -4.18
CA ALA A 199 4.25 11.90 -5.32
C ALA A 199 2.96 12.24 -6.09
N PRO A 200 2.97 13.27 -6.96
CA PRO A 200 1.84 13.62 -7.82
C PRO A 200 1.41 12.49 -8.75
N ALA A 201 0.17 12.58 -9.25
CA ALA A 201 -0.42 11.54 -10.09
C ALA A 201 0.39 11.24 -11.36
N ALA A 202 1.04 12.22 -11.97
CA ALA A 202 1.86 12.03 -13.16
C ALA A 202 3.07 11.11 -12.88
N VAL A 203 3.81 11.39 -11.80
CA VAL A 203 4.94 10.57 -11.32
C VAL A 203 4.46 9.16 -10.97
N LYS A 204 3.35 9.04 -10.23
CA LYS A 204 2.75 7.75 -9.88
C LYS A 204 2.42 6.92 -11.11
N ASN A 205 1.79 7.53 -12.12
CA ASN A 205 1.40 6.83 -13.34
C ASN A 205 2.60 6.42 -14.19
N ALA A 206 3.66 7.23 -14.23
CA ALA A 206 4.93 6.86 -14.88
C ALA A 206 5.56 5.63 -14.19
N LEU A 207 5.57 5.59 -12.86
CA LEU A 207 6.03 4.43 -12.10
C LEU A 207 5.18 3.19 -12.37
N TYR A 208 3.85 3.33 -12.41
CA TYR A 208 2.94 2.21 -12.69
C TYR A 208 3.24 1.53 -14.01
N ASP A 209 3.45 2.32 -15.06
CA ASP A 209 3.72 1.81 -16.39
C ASP A 209 4.99 0.94 -16.41
N VAL A 210 6.11 1.48 -15.91
CA VAL A 210 7.40 0.77 -15.89
C VAL A 210 7.35 -0.47 -15.00
N VAL A 211 6.77 -0.36 -13.80
CA VAL A 211 6.64 -1.49 -12.87
C VAL A 211 5.78 -2.62 -13.46
N THR A 212 4.67 -2.28 -14.12
CA THR A 212 3.77 -3.27 -14.72
C THR A 212 4.45 -3.99 -15.89
N ARG A 213 5.10 -3.23 -16.80
CA ARG A 213 5.82 -3.80 -17.94
C ARG A 213 6.96 -4.72 -17.49
N HIS A 214 7.73 -4.30 -16.48
CA HIS A 214 8.74 -5.17 -15.86
C HIS A 214 8.12 -6.44 -15.26
N PHE A 215 7.07 -6.31 -14.46
CA PHE A 215 6.44 -7.44 -13.78
C PHE A 215 5.83 -8.45 -14.76
N ASN A 216 5.39 -7.99 -15.94
CA ASN A 216 4.90 -8.82 -17.04
C ASN A 216 6.01 -9.41 -17.93
N GLY A 217 7.28 -9.09 -17.66
CA GLY A 217 8.44 -9.61 -18.37
C GLY A 217 8.75 -8.88 -19.69
N GLU A 218 8.21 -7.68 -19.88
CA GLU A 218 8.46 -6.85 -21.06
C GLU A 218 9.76 -6.04 -20.96
N LEU A 219 10.28 -5.83 -19.74
CA LEU A 219 11.54 -5.15 -19.45
C LEU A 219 12.43 -6.01 -18.57
N THR A 220 13.75 -5.97 -18.82
CA THR A 220 14.72 -6.45 -17.84
C THR A 220 14.81 -5.50 -16.65
N SER A 221 15.37 -5.94 -15.52
CA SER A 221 15.53 -5.10 -14.33
C SER A 221 16.41 -3.87 -14.57
N GLN A 222 17.42 -3.99 -15.43
CA GLN A 222 18.28 -2.87 -15.81
C GLN A 222 17.52 -1.85 -16.66
N GLU A 223 16.82 -2.30 -17.70
CA GLU A 223 16.00 -1.43 -18.54
C GLU A 223 14.90 -0.74 -17.73
N ALA A 224 14.26 -1.46 -16.80
CA ALA A 224 13.23 -0.91 -15.95
C ALA A 224 13.76 0.20 -15.02
N ALA A 225 14.95 0.06 -14.43
CA ALA A 225 15.54 1.12 -13.61
C ALA A 225 15.89 2.37 -14.43
N GLU A 226 16.49 2.19 -15.60
CA GLU A 226 16.83 3.28 -16.52
C GLU A 226 15.56 4.01 -17.01
N GLU A 227 14.55 3.24 -17.42
CA GLU A 227 13.30 3.78 -17.92
C GLU A 227 12.47 4.43 -16.80
N LEU A 228 12.51 3.92 -15.57
CA LEU A 228 11.85 4.54 -14.42
C LEU A 228 12.43 5.93 -14.15
N ALA A 229 13.77 6.06 -14.11
CA ALA A 229 14.43 7.33 -13.90
C ALA A 229 14.09 8.34 -15.01
N ALA A 230 14.17 7.92 -16.28
CA ALA A 230 13.83 8.77 -17.42
C ALA A 230 12.34 9.19 -17.43
N SER A 231 11.43 8.27 -17.14
CA SER A 231 9.99 8.52 -17.16
C SER A 231 9.55 9.46 -16.04
N ILE A 232 10.15 9.34 -14.85
CA ILE A 232 9.86 10.23 -13.72
C ILE A 232 10.41 11.63 -13.99
N GLU A 233 11.64 11.75 -14.51
CA GLU A 233 12.23 13.06 -14.85
C GLU A 233 11.39 13.81 -15.89
N ALA A 234 10.78 13.11 -16.83
CA ALA A 234 9.94 13.71 -17.87
C ALA A 234 8.62 14.31 -17.35
N VAL A 235 8.18 13.96 -16.13
CA VAL A 235 6.86 14.34 -15.58
C VAL A 235 6.92 15.03 -14.21
N LYS A 236 8.13 15.27 -13.70
CA LYS A 236 8.37 15.94 -12.41
C LYS A 236 8.06 17.44 -12.47
#